data_AF-A0A7X1KCS2-F1
#
_entry.id   AF-A0A7X1KCS2-F1
#
_cell.length_a   1.000
_cell.length_b   1.000
_cell.length_c   1.000
_cell.angle_alpha   90.00
_cell.angle_beta   90.00
_cell.angle_gamma   90.00
#
_symmetry.space_group_name_H-M   'P 1'
#
loop_
_entity.id
_entity.type
_entity.pdbx_description
1 polymer ?
#
loop_
_entity_poly.entity_id
_entity_poly.type
_entity_poly.pdbx_seq_one_letter_code
_entity_poly.pdbx_strand_id
1 'polypeptide(L)'
;MAAGNRNVRIHLSQQCFDLLADAMCAYSKRTGRFQTMRMTVQRACERLQSHGISKEELDLFLSEFPVDGDITVWLEVSPKWSADYDALRDKVKKIGDRQGIDKILVPLAVYLAERHNLI
;
A
#
# COMPACT_ATOMS: atom_id res chain seq x y z
N MET A 1 -19.04 18.79 -3.08
CA MET A 1 -18.26 19.10 -1.87
C MET A 1 -16.86 18.54 -2.06
N ALA A 2 -15.81 19.33 -1.86
CA ALA A 2 -14.46 18.76 -1.86
C ALA A 2 -14.42 17.72 -0.74
N ALA A 3 -14.19 16.45 -1.08
CA ALA A 3 -14.01 15.42 -0.06
C ALA A 3 -12.86 15.85 0.86
N GLY A 4 -13.00 15.72 2.17
CA GLY A 4 -11.92 16.02 3.11
C GLY A 4 -10.84 14.93 3.09
N ASN A 5 -9.72 15.15 3.79
CA ASN A 5 -8.72 14.11 4.00
C ASN A 5 -9.34 12.94 4.79
N ARG A 6 -9.15 11.71 4.32
CA ARG A 6 -9.56 10.48 5.02
C ARG A 6 -8.37 9.91 5.79
N ASN A 7 -8.52 9.78 7.11
CA ASN A 7 -7.52 9.12 7.94
C ASN A 7 -7.85 7.63 8.07
N VAL A 8 -6.98 6.78 7.52
CA VAL A 8 -7.08 5.33 7.60
C VAL A 8 -6.16 4.85 8.72
N ARG A 9 -6.73 4.21 9.73
CA ARG A 9 -5.98 3.54 10.79
C ARG A 9 -5.80 2.07 10.42
N ILE A 10 -4.56 1.62 10.35
CA ILE A 10 -4.21 0.22 10.05
C ILE A 10 -3.34 -0.36 11.15
N HIS A 11 -3.49 -1.66 11.34
CA HIS A 11 -2.69 -2.47 12.26
C HIS A 11 -1.86 -3.41 11.40
N LEU A 12 -0.53 -3.27 11.49
CA LEU A 12 0.43 -4.00 10.67
C LEU A 12 1.27 -4.92 11.55
N SER A 13 1.70 -6.04 10.96
CA SER A 13 2.83 -6.81 11.50
C SER A 13 4.14 -6.03 11.37
N GLN A 14 5.15 -6.46 12.12
CA GLN A 14 6.52 -5.95 11.98
C GLN A 14 7.03 -6.11 10.55
N GLN A 15 6.79 -7.27 9.91
CA GLN A 15 7.28 -7.53 8.55
C GLN A 15 6.64 -6.60 7.51
N CYS A 16 5.34 -6.32 7.62
CA CYS A 16 4.70 -5.34 6.75
C CYS A 16 5.20 -3.92 7.01
N PHE A 17 5.52 -3.57 8.26
CA PHE A 17 6.09 -2.26 8.57
C PHE A 17 7.51 -2.11 8.00
N ASP A 18 8.35 -3.13 8.16
CA ASP A 18 9.72 -3.16 7.64
C ASP A 18 9.70 -3.04 6.10
N LEU A 19 8.82 -3.77 5.42
CA LEU A 19 8.60 -3.64 3.97
C LEU A 19 8.34 -2.19 3.54
N LEU A 20 7.45 -1.48 4.25
CA LEU A 20 7.15 -0.08 3.94
C LEU A 20 8.35 0.83 4.16
N ALA A 21 9.08 0.63 5.26
CA ALA A 21 10.25 1.41 5.62
C ALA A 21 11.40 1.19 4.62
N ASP A 22 11.63 -0.07 4.23
CA ASP A 22 12.67 -0.48 3.30
C ASP A 22 12.41 0.06 1.90
N ALA A 23 11.19 -0.06 1.37
CA ALA A 23 10.82 0.51 0.08
C ALA A 23 11.00 2.04 0.05
N MET A 24 10.54 2.73 1.09
CA MET A 24 10.74 4.18 1.23
C MET A 24 12.23 4.55 1.23
N CYS A 25 13.04 3.80 1.98
CA CYS A 25 14.50 4.00 2.08
C CYS A 25 15.19 3.72 0.75
N ALA A 26 14.85 2.61 0.09
CA ALA A 26 15.38 2.20 -1.20
C ALA A 26 15.06 3.23 -2.29
N TYR A 27 13.82 3.70 -2.37
CA TYR A 27 13.43 4.79 -3.28
C TYR A 27 14.28 6.05 -3.02
N SER A 28 14.41 6.44 -1.76
CA SER A 28 15.13 7.66 -1.37
C SER A 28 16.60 7.58 -1.76
N LYS A 29 17.24 6.42 -1.54
CA LYS A 29 18.62 6.14 -1.96
C LYS A 29 18.78 6.17 -3.48
N ARG A 30 17.86 5.53 -4.23
CA ARG A 30 17.91 5.46 -5.70
C ARG A 30 17.76 6.82 -6.37
N THR A 31 16.96 7.72 -5.79
CA THR A 31 16.58 8.98 -6.46
C THR A 31 17.18 10.24 -5.84
N GLY A 32 17.81 10.14 -4.67
CA GLY A 32 18.28 11.28 -3.89
C GLY A 32 17.17 12.16 -3.33
N ARG A 33 15.89 11.74 -3.45
CA ARG A 33 14.73 12.49 -2.94
C ARG A 33 14.19 11.82 -1.69
N PHE A 34 14.21 12.54 -0.57
CA PHE A 34 13.61 12.06 0.67
C PHE A 34 12.11 11.81 0.49
N GLN A 35 11.69 10.58 0.78
CA GLN A 35 10.30 10.19 0.83
C GLN A 35 9.82 9.95 2.25
N THR A 36 8.51 10.11 2.42
CA THR A 36 7.77 9.66 3.60
C THR A 36 7.00 8.39 3.24
N MET A 37 6.68 7.55 4.22
CA MET A 37 5.87 6.33 3.98
C MET A 37 4.57 6.66 3.24
N ARG A 38 3.89 7.77 3.62
CA ARG A 38 2.68 8.24 2.94
C ARG A 38 2.92 8.45 1.43
N MET A 39 4.02 9.12 1.08
CA MET A 39 4.36 9.37 -0.33
C MET A 39 4.69 8.06 -1.07
N THR A 40 5.32 7.10 -0.40
CA THR A 40 5.64 5.79 -0.97
C THR A 40 4.37 5.01 -1.27
N VAL A 41 3.43 4.95 -0.32
CA VAL A 41 2.12 4.31 -0.50
C VAL A 41 1.30 5.02 -1.58
N GLN A 42 1.27 6.36 -1.56
CA GLN A 42 0.59 7.15 -2.59
C GLN A 42 1.08 6.79 -3.99
N ARG A 43 2.39 6.80 -4.21
CA ARG A 43 2.98 6.48 -5.52
C ARG A 43 2.74 5.04 -5.93
N ALA A 44 2.85 4.11 -4.98
CA ALA A 44 2.52 2.71 -5.23
C ALA A 44 1.07 2.60 -5.74
N CYS A 45 0.13 3.29 -5.10
CA CYS A 45 -1.26 3.29 -5.51
C CYS A 45 -1.47 3.89 -6.91
N GLU A 46 -0.90 5.06 -7.18
CA GLU A 46 -0.99 5.74 -8.48
C GLU A 46 -0.43 4.86 -9.61
N ARG A 47 0.71 4.20 -9.39
CA ARG A 47 1.39 3.41 -10.43
C ARG A 47 0.76 2.04 -10.67
N LEU A 48 0.28 1.38 -9.62
CA LEU A 48 -0.36 0.06 -9.74
C LEU A 48 -1.76 0.13 -10.36
N GLN A 49 -2.40 1.29 -10.37
CA GLN A 49 -3.69 1.45 -11.03
C GLN A 49 -3.64 0.97 -12.50
N SER A 50 -2.56 1.29 -13.21
CA SER A 50 -2.33 0.92 -14.61
C SER A 50 -1.83 -0.53 -14.79
N HIS A 51 -1.14 -1.10 -13.80
CA HIS A 51 -0.55 -2.45 -13.89
C HIS A 51 -1.54 -3.56 -13.53
N GLY A 52 -2.50 -3.28 -12.64
CA GLY A 52 -3.42 -4.28 -12.12
C GLY A 52 -2.85 -5.06 -10.94
N ILE A 53 -3.71 -5.88 -10.32
CA ILE A 53 -3.36 -6.81 -9.23
C ILE A 53 -4.03 -8.14 -9.56
N SER A 54 -3.26 -9.23 -9.59
CA SER A 54 -3.79 -10.58 -9.77
C SER A 54 -4.08 -11.27 -8.43
N LYS A 55 -4.88 -12.35 -8.46
CA LYS A 55 -5.15 -13.13 -7.25
C LYS A 55 -3.89 -13.88 -6.79
N GLU A 56 -3.10 -14.39 -7.73
CA GLU A 56 -1.85 -15.09 -7.46
C GLU A 56 -0.82 -14.19 -6.77
N GLU A 57 -0.73 -12.92 -7.19
CA GLU A 57 0.12 -11.92 -6.55
C GLU A 57 -0.32 -11.62 -5.10
N LEU A 58 -1.64 -11.53 -4.88
CA LEU A 58 -2.19 -11.36 -3.54
C LEU A 58 -1.90 -12.59 -2.67
N ASP A 59 -2.14 -13.79 -3.17
CA ASP A 59 -1.91 -15.03 -2.43
C ASP A 59 -0.42 -15.22 -2.09
N LEU A 60 0.47 -14.88 -3.04
CA LEU A 60 1.92 -14.90 -2.81
C LEU A 60 2.32 -13.90 -1.71
N PHE A 61 1.88 -12.65 -1.80
CA PHE A 61 2.13 -11.65 -0.77
C PHE A 61 1.66 -12.13 0.61
N LEU A 62 0.45 -12.70 0.70
CA LEU A 62 -0.11 -13.17 1.97
C LEU A 62 0.59 -14.42 2.53
N SER A 63 1.30 -15.17 1.71
CA SER A 63 2.14 -16.30 2.13
C SER A 63 3.51 -15.87 2.65
N GLU A 64 4.04 -14.76 2.13
CA GLU A 64 5.34 -14.20 2.52
C GLU A 64 5.22 -13.25 3.71
N PHE A 65 4.11 -12.49 3.81
CA PHE A 65 3.93 -11.43 4.79
C PHE A 65 2.67 -11.66 5.65
N PRO A 66 2.81 -11.95 6.95
CA PRO A 66 1.69 -11.94 7.87
C PRO A 66 1.18 -10.49 7.99
N VAL A 67 -0.10 -10.26 7.75
CA VAL A 67 -0.67 -8.89 7.74
C VAL A 67 -1.16 -8.43 9.11
N ASP A 68 -1.49 -9.37 10.00
CA ASP A 68 -1.98 -9.08 11.34
C ASP A 68 -0.84 -8.77 12.30
N GLY A 69 -0.98 -7.68 13.05
CA GLY A 69 -0.02 -7.29 14.09
C GLY A 69 -0.46 -6.02 14.82
N ASP A 70 0.35 -5.58 15.78
CA ASP A 70 -0.05 -4.56 16.75
C ASP A 70 0.48 -3.15 16.41
N ILE A 71 1.29 -3.01 15.36
CA ILE A 71 1.86 -1.72 14.98
C ILE A 71 0.76 -0.85 14.37
N THR A 72 0.39 0.21 15.07
CA THR A 72 -0.63 1.15 14.61
C THR A 72 0.00 2.19 13.67
N VAL A 73 -0.49 2.25 12.44
CA VAL A 73 -0.11 3.26 11.45
C VAL A 73 -1.32 4.11 11.07
N TRP A 74 -1.08 5.41 10.91
CA TRP A 74 -2.06 6.39 10.45
C TRP A 74 -1.69 6.83 9.04
N LEU A 75 -2.57 6.55 8.08
CA LEU A 75 -2.40 6.93 6.69
C LEU A 75 -3.43 7.99 6.31
N GLU A 76 -2.95 9.20 6.03
CA GLU A 76 -3.79 10.28 5.49
C GLU A 76 -3.95 10.12 3.98
N VAL A 77 -5.16 9.78 3.55
CA VAL A 77 -5.56 9.72 2.14
C VAL A 77 -6.24 11.04 1.76
N SER A 78 -5.50 11.90 1.08
CA SER A 78 -6.02 13.18 0.59
C SER A 78 -6.85 12.99 -0.69
N PRO A 79 -7.70 13.95 -1.07
CA PRO A 79 -8.50 13.88 -2.31
C PRO A 79 -7.69 13.72 -3.58
N LYS A 80 -6.39 14.08 -3.56
CA LYS A 80 -5.50 13.99 -4.73
C LYS A 80 -5.26 12.57 -5.21
N TRP A 81 -5.31 11.59 -4.31
CA TRP A 81 -4.99 10.19 -4.60
C TRP A 81 -6.00 9.20 -4.00
N SER A 82 -7.10 9.71 -3.46
CA SER A 82 -8.16 8.88 -2.88
C SER A 82 -8.80 7.97 -3.93
N ALA A 83 -8.94 8.45 -5.17
CA ALA A 83 -9.48 7.66 -6.27
C ALA A 83 -8.59 6.46 -6.61
N ASP A 84 -7.26 6.64 -6.64
CA ASP A 84 -6.31 5.56 -6.92
C ASP A 84 -6.28 4.54 -5.79
N TYR A 85 -6.31 5.03 -4.54
CA TYR A 85 -6.44 4.18 -3.36
C TYR A 85 -7.72 3.36 -3.38
N ASP A 86 -8.88 4.00 -3.62
CA ASP A 86 -10.18 3.33 -3.61
C ASP A 86 -10.31 2.33 -4.77
N ALA A 87 -9.77 2.66 -5.95
CA ALA A 87 -9.74 1.74 -7.09
C ALA A 87 -8.95 0.46 -6.78
N LEU A 88 -7.79 0.57 -6.13
CA LEU A 88 -7.02 -0.60 -5.71
C LEU A 88 -7.70 -1.34 -4.56
N ARG A 89 -8.27 -0.62 -3.60
CA ARG A 89 -9.05 -1.20 -2.49
C ARG A 89 -10.18 -2.07 -3.00
N ASP A 90 -10.93 -1.59 -3.99
CA ASP A 90 -12.03 -2.32 -4.60
C ASP A 90 -11.54 -3.53 -5.40
N LYS A 91 -10.39 -3.44 -6.08
CA LYS A 91 -9.76 -4.59 -6.73
C LYS A 91 -9.39 -5.66 -5.70
N VAL A 92 -8.66 -5.30 -4.65
CA VAL A 92 -8.26 -6.22 -3.57
C VAL A 92 -9.48 -6.86 -2.92
N LYS A 93 -10.55 -6.09 -2.69
CA LYS A 93 -11.82 -6.61 -2.16
C LYS A 93 -12.47 -7.66 -3.06
N LYS A 94 -12.39 -7.50 -4.37
CA LYS A 94 -13.00 -8.45 -5.33
C LYS A 94 -12.23 -9.77 -5.42
N ILE A 95 -10.91 -9.73 -5.26
CA ILE A 95 -10.04 -10.91 -5.36
C ILE A 95 -9.83 -11.61 -4.01
N GLY A 96 -9.81 -10.85 -2.91
CA GLY A 96 -9.62 -11.30 -1.55
C GLY A 96 -10.93 -11.17 -0.78
N ASP A 97 -11.58 -12.29 -0.50
CA ASP A 97 -12.82 -12.36 0.28
C ASP A 97 -12.56 -12.14 1.79
N ARG A 98 -11.84 -11.06 2.14
CA ARG A 98 -11.27 -10.80 3.47
C ARG A 98 -11.78 -9.48 4.07
N GLN A 99 -12.01 -9.51 5.37
CA GLN A 99 -12.24 -8.31 6.18
C GLN A 99 -10.92 -7.58 6.47
N GLY A 100 -10.98 -6.25 6.61
CA GLY A 100 -9.79 -5.41 6.84
C GLY A 100 -8.95 -5.23 5.58
N ILE A 101 -9.57 -4.77 4.49
CA ILE A 101 -8.88 -4.59 3.21
C ILE A 101 -7.70 -3.61 3.33
N ASP A 102 -7.84 -2.56 4.13
CA ASP A 102 -6.83 -1.49 4.21
C ASP A 102 -5.50 -1.96 4.82
N LYS A 103 -5.51 -2.89 5.80
CA LYS A 103 -4.28 -3.49 6.35
C LYS A 103 -3.55 -4.41 5.37
N ILE A 104 -4.26 -4.94 4.36
CA ILE A 104 -3.67 -5.74 3.29
C ILE A 104 -3.20 -4.83 2.16
N LEU A 105 -4.07 -3.91 1.73
CA LEU A 105 -3.88 -3.03 0.59
C LEU A 105 -2.60 -2.21 0.69
N VAL A 106 -2.35 -1.58 1.84
CA VAL A 106 -1.21 -0.67 2.01
C VAL A 106 0.14 -1.37 1.80
N PRO A 107 0.46 -2.46 2.53
CA PRO A 107 1.71 -3.18 2.29
C PRO A 107 1.72 -3.90 0.92
N LEU A 108 0.60 -4.45 0.46
CA LEU A 108 0.51 -5.09 -0.86
C LEU A 108 0.84 -4.12 -2.00
N ALA A 109 0.32 -2.88 -1.93
CA ALA A 109 0.59 -1.88 -2.95
C ALA A 109 2.09 -1.59 -3.02
N VAL A 110 2.75 -1.41 -1.88
CA VAL A 110 4.20 -1.15 -1.87
C VAL A 110 5.00 -2.37 -2.34
N TYR A 111 4.62 -3.57 -1.90
CA TYR A 111 5.22 -4.84 -2.33
C TYR A 111 5.20 -5.00 -3.86
N LEU A 112 4.02 -4.86 -4.48
CA LEU A 112 3.88 -5.02 -5.92
C LEU A 112 4.54 -3.87 -6.69
N ALA A 113 4.49 -2.66 -6.17
CA ALA A 113 5.15 -1.52 -6.81
C ALA A 113 6.68 -1.68 -6.82
N GLU A 114 7.30 -2.17 -5.74
CA GLU A 114 8.74 -2.51 -5.73
C GLU A 114 9.02 -3.69 -6.68
N ARG A 115 8.23 -4.77 -6.62
CA ARG A 115 8.45 -5.98 -7.45
C ARG A 115 8.36 -5.69 -8.95
N HIS A 116 7.50 -4.75 -9.34
CA HIS A 116 7.35 -4.29 -10.72
C HIS A 116 8.24 -3.08 -11.09
N ASN A 117 9.18 -2.69 -10.22
CA ASN A 117 10.06 -1.53 -10.41
C ASN A 117 9.32 -0.20 -10.69
N LEU A 118 8.15 -0.02 -10.07
CA LEU A 118 7.31 1.19 -10.20
C LEU A 118 7.68 2.27 -9.17
N ILE A 119 8.38 1.88 -8.11
CA ILE A 119 8.99 2.74 -7.08
C ILE A 119 10.40 2.23 -6.77
#